data_AF-A0A093V4J0-F1
#
_entry.id   AF-A0A093V4J0-F1
#
_cell.length_a   1.000
_cell.length_b   1.000
_cell.length_c   1.000
_cell.angle_alpha   90.00
_cell.angle_beta   90.00
_cell.angle_gamma   90.00
#
_symmetry.space_group_name_H-M   'P 1'
#
loop_
_entity.id
_entity.type
_entity.pdbx_description
1 polymer ?
#
loop_
_entity_poly.entity_id
_entity_poly.type
_entity_poly.pdbx_seq_one_letter_code
_entity_poly.pdbx_strand_id
1 'polypeptide(L)'
;MAQHQTNEYDSNGPVYTQTLANYEKCNYILQLLPLASLGFSKTSVLCFYRRIFFINSRFLIWNTALMVIVVLWAVSFFFATAFQCRDPTILWTTFEYARTNCVETIPFYYAVSISGFITDIMILASPLPIIYRLQLPLTNRIAIAGIFLLGAM
;
A
#
# COMPACT_ATOMS: atom_id res chain seq x y z
N MET A 1 -17.03 -9.26 14.18
CA MET A 1 -18.45 -9.26 13.75
C MET A 1 -18.58 -10.01 12.41
N ALA A 2 -18.03 -11.23 12.30
CA ALA A 2 -17.86 -11.93 11.02
C ALA A 2 -18.40 -13.38 11.08
N GLN A 3 -19.64 -13.58 11.54
CA GLN A 3 -20.22 -14.93 11.74
C GLN A 3 -21.51 -15.22 10.96
N HIS A 4 -21.82 -14.50 9.88
CA HIS A 4 -22.96 -14.84 9.01
C HIS A 4 -22.55 -15.09 7.54
N GLN A 5 -21.56 -15.96 7.32
CA GLN A 5 -21.50 -16.73 6.07
C GLN A 5 -22.12 -18.10 6.34
N THR A 6 -23.45 -18.16 6.40
CA THR A 6 -24.18 -19.42 6.29
C THR A 6 -24.05 -19.88 4.85
N ASN A 7 -23.09 -20.76 4.60
CA ASN A 7 -23.08 -21.57 3.39
C ASN A 7 -24.34 -22.46 3.45
N GLU A 8 -25.43 -22.03 2.82
CA GLU A 8 -26.55 -22.92 2.53
C GLU A 8 -26.04 -23.98 1.54
N TYR A 9 -25.87 -25.20 2.03
CA TYR A 9 -25.59 -26.38 1.21
C TYR A 9 -26.93 -26.96 0.77
N ASP A 10 -27.28 -26.75 -0.50
CA ASP A 10 -28.39 -27.47 -1.13
C ASP A 10 -27.92 -28.85 -1.57
N SER A 11 -28.84 -29.80 -1.77
CA SER A 11 -28.50 -31.18 -2.19
C SER A 11 -27.81 -31.27 -3.56
N ASN A 12 -27.70 -30.15 -4.29
CA ASN A 12 -27.02 -30.02 -5.58
C ASN A 12 -25.64 -29.31 -5.51
N GLY A 13 -25.16 -28.95 -4.32
CA GLY A 13 -23.86 -28.28 -4.12
C GLY A 13 -23.93 -26.95 -3.36
N PRO A 14 -22.82 -26.20 -3.25
CA PRO A 14 -22.79 -24.93 -2.55
C PRO A 14 -23.67 -23.88 -3.24
N VAL A 15 -24.67 -23.33 -2.53
CA VAL A 15 -25.52 -22.25 -3.05
C VAL A 15 -24.79 -20.92 -2.87
N TYR A 16 -24.35 -20.33 -3.98
CA TYR A 16 -23.81 -18.98 -3.96
C TYR A 16 -24.94 -17.95 -3.84
N THR A 17 -25.22 -17.50 -2.64
CA THR A 17 -26.17 -16.40 -2.40
C THR A 17 -25.62 -15.08 -2.97
N GLN A 18 -26.49 -14.23 -3.53
CA GLN A 18 -26.10 -12.92 -4.10
C GLN A 18 -25.34 -12.03 -3.10
N THR A 19 -25.56 -12.24 -1.80
CA THR A 19 -24.86 -11.54 -0.73
C THR A 19 -23.37 -11.85 -0.73
N LEU A 20 -22.96 -13.12 -0.96
CA LEU A 20 -21.55 -13.54 -1.02
C LEU A 20 -20.81 -12.82 -2.15
N ALA A 21 -21.44 -12.75 -3.32
CA ALA A 21 -20.94 -12.05 -4.50
C ALA A 21 -20.60 -10.58 -4.22
N ASN A 22 -21.49 -9.91 -3.49
CA ASN A 22 -21.35 -8.51 -3.16
C ASN A 22 -20.27 -8.30 -2.10
N TYR A 23 -20.13 -9.22 -1.14
CA TYR A 23 -19.04 -9.18 -0.17
C TYR A 23 -17.66 -9.32 -0.81
N GLU A 24 -17.49 -10.25 -1.75
CA GLU A 24 -16.20 -10.44 -2.43
C GLU A 24 -15.81 -9.22 -3.28
N LYS A 25 -16.76 -8.65 -4.02
CA LYS A 25 -16.56 -7.39 -4.77
C LYS A 25 -16.16 -6.26 -3.84
N CYS A 26 -16.84 -6.13 -2.69
CA CYS A 26 -16.54 -5.10 -1.71
C CYS A 26 -15.13 -5.29 -1.10
N ASN A 27 -14.77 -6.53 -0.76
CA ASN A 27 -13.45 -6.85 -0.23
C ASN A 27 -12.32 -6.55 -1.22
N TYR A 28 -12.54 -6.83 -2.51
CA TYR A 28 -11.59 -6.50 -3.58
C TYR A 28 -11.36 -4.99 -3.70
N ILE A 29 -12.45 -4.20 -3.69
CA ILE A 29 -12.36 -2.73 -3.71
C ILE A 29 -11.62 -2.23 -2.46
N LEU A 30 -11.92 -2.80 -1.29
CA LEU A 30 -11.28 -2.46 -0.02
C LEU A 30 -9.79 -2.81 0.04
N GLN A 31 -9.29 -3.73 -0.79
CA GLN A 31 -7.85 -3.99 -0.91
C GLN A 31 -7.16 -3.02 -1.86
N LEU A 32 -7.80 -2.64 -2.97
CA LEU A 32 -7.21 -1.73 -3.96
C LEU A 32 -7.19 -0.27 -3.51
N LEU A 33 -8.25 0.18 -2.84
CA LEU A 33 -8.40 1.59 -2.46
C LEU A 33 -7.30 2.08 -1.49
N PRO A 34 -6.90 1.31 -0.44
CA PRO A 34 -5.80 1.69 0.43
C PRO A 34 -4.46 1.74 -0.29
N LEU A 35 -4.16 0.81 -1.20
CA LEU A 35 -2.91 0.81 -1.97
C LEU A 35 -2.77 2.08 -2.81
N ALA A 36 -3.84 2.49 -3.49
CA ALA A 36 -3.87 3.74 -4.24
C ALA A 36 -3.71 4.95 -3.30
N SER A 37 -4.47 4.98 -2.21
CA SER A 37 -4.42 6.08 -1.22
C SER A 37 -3.02 6.26 -0.62
N LEU A 38 -2.33 5.17 -0.29
CA LEU A 38 -0.95 5.20 0.23
C LEU A 38 0.03 5.77 -0.80
N GLY A 39 -0.08 5.36 -2.07
CA GLY A 39 0.75 5.89 -3.16
C GLY A 39 0.55 7.40 -3.36
N PHE A 40 -0.69 7.87 -3.36
CA PHE A 40 -1.03 9.30 -3.47
C PHE A 40 -0.57 10.11 -2.24
N SER A 41 -0.71 9.56 -1.04
CA SER A 41 -0.29 10.22 0.19
C SER A 41 1.22 10.44 0.20
N LYS A 42 2.00 9.39 -0.14
CA LYS A 42 3.48 9.47 -0.21
C LYS A 42 3.92 10.48 -1.27
N THR A 43 3.37 10.42 -2.48
CA THR A 43 3.73 11.35 -3.57
C THR A 43 3.40 12.81 -3.23
N SER A 44 2.30 13.07 -2.54
CA SER A 44 1.94 14.41 -2.05
C SER A 44 3.00 14.98 -1.10
N VAL A 45 3.46 14.17 -0.14
CA VAL A 45 4.53 14.55 0.81
C VAL A 45 5.84 14.85 0.07
N LEU A 46 6.24 14.02 -0.89
CA LEU A 46 7.46 14.27 -1.69
C LEU A 46 7.35 15.52 -2.57
N CYS A 47 6.16 15.81 -3.09
CA CYS A 47 5.91 17.03 -3.85
C CYS A 47 6.06 18.27 -2.95
N PHE A 48 5.54 18.20 -1.73
CA PHE A 48 5.72 19.24 -0.72
C PHE A 48 7.20 19.43 -0.34
N TYR A 49 7.96 18.35 -0.14
CA TYR A 49 9.40 18.42 0.12
C TYR A 49 10.20 19.03 -1.04
N ARG A 50 9.81 18.72 -2.28
CA ARG A 50 10.41 19.34 -3.48
C ARG A 50 10.19 20.85 -3.50
N ARG A 51 9.00 21.31 -3.12
CA ARG A 51 8.64 22.73 -3.09
C ARG A 51 9.43 23.50 -2.03
N ILE A 52 9.64 22.92 -0.84
CA ILE A 52 10.31 23.63 0.25
C ILE A 52 11.84 23.63 0.13
N PHE A 53 12.46 22.57 -0.40
CA PHE A 53 13.92 22.45 -0.55
C PHE A 53 14.41 22.68 -1.98
N PHE A 54 13.75 23.56 -2.74
CA PHE A 54 14.12 23.88 -4.12
C PHE A 54 15.58 24.38 -4.28
N ILE A 55 16.17 24.93 -3.22
CA ILE A 55 17.52 25.51 -3.22
C ILE A 55 18.65 24.48 -3.47
N ASN A 56 18.46 23.20 -3.10
CA ASN A 56 19.51 22.18 -3.23
C ASN A 56 19.27 21.27 -4.44
N SER A 57 20.00 21.49 -5.55
CA SER A 57 19.89 20.66 -6.76
C SER A 57 20.15 19.16 -6.53
N ARG A 58 21.11 18.82 -5.66
CA ARG A 58 21.40 17.42 -5.27
C ARG A 58 20.22 16.77 -4.53
N PHE A 59 19.51 17.54 -3.70
CA PHE A 59 18.33 17.06 -3.00
C PHE A 59 17.15 16.86 -3.95
N LEU A 60 16.97 17.76 -4.93
CA LEU A 60 15.94 17.62 -5.95
C LEU A 60 16.10 16.33 -6.77
N ILE A 61 17.33 15.96 -7.14
CA ILE A 61 17.63 14.70 -7.85
C ILE A 61 17.26 13.50 -6.97
N TRP A 62 17.69 13.49 -5.71
CA TRP A 62 17.38 12.40 -4.77
C TRP A 62 15.88 12.26 -4.50
N ASN A 63 15.18 13.38 -4.28
CA ASN A 63 13.74 13.41 -4.07
C ASN A 63 12.98 12.94 -5.32
N THR A 64 13.46 13.30 -6.51
CA THR A 64 12.88 12.82 -7.78
C THR A 64 13.06 11.31 -7.92
N ALA A 65 14.24 10.78 -7.59
CA ALA A 65 14.47 9.33 -7.58
C ALA A 65 13.53 8.61 -6.60
N LEU A 66 13.37 9.11 -5.37
CA LEU A 66 12.42 8.56 -4.40
C LEU A 66 10.97 8.62 -4.89
N MET A 67 10.57 9.72 -5.54
CA MET A 67 9.23 9.86 -6.12
C MET A 67 8.98 8.80 -7.18
N VAL A 68 9.94 8.57 -8.08
CA VAL A 68 9.84 7.53 -9.10
C VAL A 68 9.73 6.15 -8.46
N ILE A 69 10.54 5.86 -7.44
CA ILE A 69 10.48 4.57 -6.72
C ILE A 69 9.11 4.35 -6.07
N VAL A 70 8.55 5.35 -5.40
CA VAL A 70 7.24 5.26 -4.75
C VAL A 70 6.11 5.07 -5.78
N VAL A 71 6.17 5.78 -6.90
CA VAL A 71 5.18 5.62 -7.98
C VAL A 71 5.28 4.23 -8.60
N LEU A 72 6.49 3.77 -8.91
CA LEU A 72 6.72 2.43 -9.44
C LEU A 72 6.24 1.35 -8.48
N TRP A 73 6.49 1.52 -7.17
CA TRP A 73 6.00 0.65 -6.12
C TRP A 73 4.46 0.61 -6.13
N ALA A 74 3.80 1.77 -6.06
CA ALA A 74 2.34 1.86 -6.03
C ALA A 74 1.70 1.26 -7.29
N VAL A 75 2.24 1.56 -8.48
CA VAL A 75 1.76 1.00 -9.75
C VAL A 75 1.99 -0.52 -9.80
N SER A 76 3.16 -1.00 -9.40
CA SER A 76 3.46 -2.44 -9.43
C SER A 76 2.51 -3.24 -8.53
N PHE A 77 2.28 -2.77 -7.31
CA PHE A 77 1.36 -3.43 -6.39
C PHE A 77 -0.10 -3.27 -6.81
N PHE A 78 -0.49 -2.10 -7.33
CA PHE A 78 -1.83 -1.92 -7.88
C PHE A 78 -2.12 -2.89 -9.03
N PHE A 79 -1.20 -3.02 -9.99
CA PHE A 79 -1.33 -3.99 -11.08
C PHE A 79 -1.26 -5.43 -10.58
N ALA A 80 -0.39 -5.75 -9.62
CA ALA A 80 -0.32 -7.09 -9.05
C ALA A 80 -1.63 -7.49 -8.36
N THR A 81 -2.27 -6.59 -7.61
CA THR A 81 -3.58 -6.81 -7.00
C THR A 81 -4.70 -6.78 -8.04
N ALA A 82 -4.59 -5.96 -9.09
CA ALA A 82 -5.56 -5.91 -10.17
C ALA A 82 -5.61 -7.24 -10.96
N PHE A 83 -4.46 -7.82 -11.24
CA PHE A 83 -4.27 -9.07 -12.00
C PHE A 83 -4.00 -10.29 -11.11
N GLN A 84 -4.34 -10.23 -9.82
CA GLN A 84 -4.03 -11.30 -8.86
C GLN A 84 -4.71 -12.65 -9.16
N CYS A 85 -5.79 -12.63 -9.95
CA CYS A 85 -6.47 -13.82 -10.47
C CYS A 85 -6.83 -13.60 -11.95
N ARG A 86 -6.57 -14.60 -12.78
CA ARG A 86 -6.83 -14.56 -14.24
C ARG A 86 -8.33 -14.65 -14.59
N ASP A 87 -9.15 -15.21 -13.70
CA ASP A 87 -10.59 -15.32 -13.86
C ASP A 87 -11.31 -15.01 -12.53
N PRO A 88 -12.26 -14.04 -12.50
CA PRO A 88 -13.05 -13.71 -11.31
C PRO A 88 -14.01 -14.84 -10.91
N THR A 89 -14.25 -15.81 -11.78
CA THR A 89 -15.13 -16.95 -11.54
C THR A 89 -14.46 -18.04 -10.68
N ILE A 90 -13.12 -18.03 -10.57
CA ILE A 90 -12.35 -19.04 -9.81
C ILE A 90 -12.39 -18.75 -8.30
N LEU A 91 -12.65 -17.51 -7.89
CA LEU A 91 -12.80 -17.12 -6.48
C LEU A 91 -13.93 -17.93 -5.79
N TRP A 92 -14.87 -18.44 -6.58
CA TRP A 92 -16.08 -19.13 -6.14
C TRP A 92 -15.87 -20.65 -6.08
N THR A 93 -14.88 -21.20 -6.79
CA THR A 93 -14.63 -22.65 -6.81
C THR A 93 -13.58 -23.03 -5.76
N THR A 94 -13.78 -24.19 -5.12
CA THR A 94 -12.97 -24.82 -4.05
C THR A 94 -11.60 -24.17 -3.76
N PHE A 95 -11.36 -23.82 -2.49
CA PHE A 95 -10.16 -23.15 -1.96
C PHE A 95 -8.81 -23.69 -2.50
N GLU A 96 -8.70 -24.98 -2.82
CA GLU A 96 -7.48 -25.57 -3.42
C GLU A 96 -7.21 -25.12 -4.86
N TYR A 97 -8.24 -24.88 -5.67
CA TYR A 97 -8.07 -24.45 -7.07
C TYR A 97 -7.72 -22.96 -7.16
N ALA A 98 -8.26 -22.14 -6.26
CA ALA A 98 -7.88 -20.73 -6.09
C ALA A 98 -6.41 -20.59 -5.70
N ARG A 99 -5.87 -21.52 -4.88
CA ARG A 99 -4.46 -21.53 -4.49
C ARG A 99 -3.48 -21.77 -5.67
N THR A 100 -3.93 -22.52 -6.68
CA THR A 100 -3.07 -22.96 -7.78
C THR A 100 -3.04 -21.97 -8.94
N ASN A 101 -4.12 -21.18 -9.11
CA ASN A 101 -4.30 -20.24 -10.24
C ASN A 101 -4.31 -18.75 -9.85
N CYS A 102 -4.27 -18.42 -8.55
CA CYS A 102 -4.12 -17.06 -8.06
C CYS A 102 -2.83 -16.89 -7.25
N VAL A 103 -2.36 -15.65 -7.11
CA VAL A 103 -1.22 -15.31 -6.25
C VAL A 103 -1.55 -15.62 -4.79
N GLU A 104 -0.64 -16.30 -4.10
CA GLU A 104 -0.71 -16.56 -2.66
C GLU A 104 -0.83 -15.23 -1.88
N THR A 105 -1.99 -15.01 -1.25
CA THR A 105 -2.34 -13.72 -0.60
C THR A 105 -1.44 -13.40 0.59
N ILE A 106 -1.06 -14.41 1.39
CA ILE A 106 -0.24 -14.25 2.60
C ILE A 106 1.14 -13.65 2.27
N PRO A 107 1.99 -14.27 1.43
CA PRO A 107 3.32 -13.73 1.12
C PRO A 107 3.24 -12.39 0.39
N PHE A 108 2.25 -12.18 -0.46
CA PHE A 108 2.02 -10.91 -1.14
C PHE A 108 1.76 -9.78 -0.15
N TYR A 109 0.88 -10.01 0.83
CA TYR A 109 0.54 -9.01 1.85
C TYR A 109 1.73 -8.66 2.75
N TYR A 110 2.54 -9.66 3.11
CA TYR A 110 3.80 -9.42 3.84
C TYR A 110 4.77 -8.58 3.02
N ALA A 111 4.94 -8.89 1.73
CA ALA A 111 5.81 -8.12 0.84
C ALA A 111 5.35 -6.66 0.71
N VAL A 112 4.05 -6.42 0.51
CA VAL A 112 3.44 -5.08 0.49
C VAL A 112 3.72 -4.35 1.80
N SER A 113 3.46 -4.99 2.95
CA SER A 113 3.57 -4.35 4.26
C SER A 113 5.01 -3.97 4.59
N ILE A 114 5.95 -4.90 4.39
CA ILE A 114 7.38 -4.69 4.68
C ILE A 114 7.94 -3.61 3.75
N SER A 115 7.67 -3.71 2.44
CA SER A 115 8.15 -2.71 1.48
C SER A 115 7.52 -1.33 1.70
N GLY A 116 6.23 -1.28 2.04
CA GLY A 116 5.53 -0.06 2.45
C GLY A 116 6.23 0.62 3.63
N PHE A 117 6.52 -0.13 4.69
CA PHE A 117 7.22 0.36 5.86
C PHE A 117 8.64 0.89 5.54
N ILE A 118 9.39 0.16 4.70
CA ILE A 118 10.72 0.61 4.25
C ILE A 118 10.62 1.93 3.48
N THR A 119 9.65 2.06 2.58
CA THR A 119 9.47 3.33 1.84
C THR A 119 9.10 4.48 2.77
N ASP A 120 8.25 4.28 3.79
CA ASP A 120 7.97 5.32 4.79
C ASP A 120 9.23 5.77 5.51
N ILE A 121 10.05 4.82 6.00
CA ILE A 121 11.32 5.15 6.64
C ILE A 121 12.22 5.94 5.70
N MET A 122 12.35 5.56 4.43
CA MET A 122 13.18 6.30 3.47
C MET A 122 12.68 7.72 3.24
N ILE A 123 11.36 7.92 3.16
CA ILE A 123 10.76 9.25 2.97
C ILE A 123 10.98 10.12 4.21
N LEU A 124 10.81 9.56 5.40
CA LEU A 124 11.07 10.23 6.67
C LEU A 124 12.57 10.52 6.88
N ALA A 125 13.44 9.64 6.40
CA ALA A 125 14.88 9.80 6.49
C ALA A 125 15.45 10.76 5.43
N SER A 126 14.75 10.99 4.31
CA SER A 126 15.19 11.89 3.24
C SER A 126 15.56 13.32 3.69
N PRO A 127 14.78 14.03 4.54
CA PRO A 127 15.14 15.37 4.99
C PRO A 127 16.23 15.39 6.08
N LEU A 128 16.43 14.31 6.83
CA LEU A 128 17.41 14.24 7.93
C LEU A 128 18.85 14.61 7.52
N PRO A 129 19.46 14.00 6.49
CA PRO A 129 20.84 14.29 6.12
C PRO A 129 21.02 15.71 5.58
N ILE A 130 19.99 16.31 4.96
CA ILE A 130 20.02 17.72 4.54
C ILE A 130 20.03 18.65 5.76
N ILE A 131 19.22 18.33 6.78
CA ILE A 131 19.10 19.12 8.02
C ILE A 131 20.37 19.00 8.88
N TYR A 132 21.04 17.84 8.88
CA TYR A 132 22.31 17.70 9.60
C TYR A 132 23.46 18.47 8.93
N ARG A 133 23.45 18.61 7.60
CA ARG A 133 24.49 19.37 6.88
C ARG A 133 24.23 20.87 6.84
N LEU A 134 22.98 21.29 6.96
CA LEU A 134 22.56 22.69 6.92
C LEU A 134 21.96 23.00 8.29
N GLN A 135 22.75 23.61 9.20
CA GLN A 135 22.38 23.96 10.59
C GLN A 135 21.01 24.66 10.68
N LEU A 136 19.92 23.88 10.67
CA LEU A 136 18.54 24.39 10.62
C LEU A 136 17.94 24.44 12.04
N PRO A 137 17.05 25.42 12.30
CA PRO A 137 16.52 25.71 13.63
C PRO A 137 15.62 24.58 14.18
N LEU A 138 15.51 24.54 15.51
CA LEU A 138 14.82 23.53 16.35
C LEU A 138 13.45 23.07 15.84
N THR A 139 12.71 23.92 15.14
CA THR A 139 11.37 23.64 14.61
C THR A 139 11.33 22.43 13.67
N ASN A 140 12.36 22.24 12.83
CA ASN A 140 12.43 21.08 11.91
C ASN A 140 12.80 19.79 12.66
N ARG A 141 13.59 19.91 13.73
CA ARG A 141 13.96 18.78 14.61
C ARG A 141 12.74 18.25 15.37
N ILE A 142 11.85 19.15 15.79
CA ILE A 142 10.58 18.81 16.45
C ILE A 142 9.60 18.16 15.48
N ALA A 143 9.51 18.63 14.23
CA ALA A 143 8.67 17.98 13.21
C ALA A 143 9.08 16.53 12.96
N ILE A 144 10.39 16.26 12.84
CA ILE A 144 10.88 14.89 12.64
C ILE A 144 10.62 14.00 13.86
N ALA A 145 10.89 14.52 15.07
CA ALA A 145 10.59 13.81 16.30
C ALA A 145 9.08 13.51 16.42
N GLY A 146 8.23 14.47 16.03
CA GLY A 146 6.78 14.30 15.99
C GLY A 146 6.32 13.23 15.01
N ILE A 147 6.88 13.18 13.81
CA ILE A 147 6.51 12.15 12.82
C ILE A 147 7.02 10.76 13.23
N PHE A 148 8.21 10.68 13.84
CA PHE A 148 8.73 9.42 14.38
C PHE A 148 7.90 8.90 15.56
N LEU A 149 7.42 9.80 16.42
CA LEU A 149 6.52 9.47 17.52
C LEU A 149 5.12 9.09 17.02
N LEU A 150 4.59 9.76 15.98
CA LEU A 150 3.30 9.45 15.37
C LEU A 150 3.32 8.14 14.57
N GLY A 151 4.45 7.78 13.95
CA GLY A 151 4.60 6.54 13.19
C GLY A 151 4.93 5.30 14.04
N ALA A 152 5.25 5.48 15.32
CA ALA A 152 5.56 4.39 16.26
C ALA A 152 4.36 3.95 17.11
N MET A 153 3.19 4.58 16.92
CA MET A 153 1.94 4.34 17.64
C MET A 153 0.98 3.50 16.80
#